data_AF-A0AAD4Y2J9-F1
#
_entry.id   AF-A0AAD4Y2J9-F1
#
_cell.length_a   1.000
_cell.length_b   1.000
_cell.length_c   1.000
_cell.angle_alpha   90.00
_cell.angle_beta   90.00
_cell.angle_gamma   90.00
#
_symmetry.space_group_name_H-M   'P 1'
#
loop_
_entity.id
_entity.type
_entity.pdbx_description
1 polymer ?
#
loop_
_entity_poly.entity_id
_entity_poly.type
_entity_poly.pdbx_seq_one_letter_code
_entity_poly.pdbx_strand_id
1 'polypeptide(L)'
;MNKDTAPKFSADDVVKIMKSCKTQSKDIFDHLEKSLAPSIHRHEYIKKAILCMLLRGNEKMLLDGTRIRGDINVLLIGGPHCLRHHMDITKLE
;
A
#
# COMPACT_ATOMS: atom_id res chain seq x y z
N MET A 1 22.77 -6.24 -6.13
CA MET A 1 21.58 -7.12 -6.15
C MET A 1 20.52 -6.48 -7.04
N ASN A 2 20.12 -7.23 -8.08
CA ASN A 2 19.16 -6.96 -9.16
C ASN A 2 18.91 -5.50 -9.58
N LYS A 3 19.71 -5.03 -10.56
CA LYS A 3 19.27 -3.97 -11.47
C LYS A 3 18.47 -4.67 -12.59
N ASP A 4 17.38 -4.03 -13.03
CA ASP A 4 16.67 -4.32 -14.28
C ASP A 4 15.71 -5.53 -14.30
N THR A 5 14.67 -5.48 -13.48
CA THR A 5 13.36 -5.94 -13.97
C THR A 5 12.43 -4.74 -13.98
N ALA A 6 12.57 -3.89 -15.00
CA ALA A 6 11.55 -2.88 -15.27
C ALA A 6 10.21 -3.62 -15.42
N PRO A 7 9.14 -3.21 -14.72
CA PRO A 7 7.85 -3.83 -14.88
C PRO A 7 7.44 -3.74 -16.36
N LYS A 8 7.29 -4.90 -17.01
CA LYS A 8 6.83 -4.99 -18.40
C LYS A 8 5.32 -4.72 -18.41
N PHE A 9 4.94 -3.47 -18.64
CA PHE A 9 3.53 -3.10 -18.83
C PHE A 9 3.16 -3.24 -20.31
N SER A 10 2.06 -3.91 -20.62
CA SER A 10 1.46 -3.83 -21.95
C SER A 10 0.78 -2.47 -22.14
N ALA A 11 0.62 -2.03 -23.38
CA ALA A 11 -0.11 -0.79 -23.69
C ALA A 11 -1.56 -0.83 -23.15
N ASP A 12 -2.19 -2.01 -23.12
CA ASP A 12 -3.53 -2.21 -22.55
C ASP A 12 -3.56 -1.96 -21.03
N ASP A 13 -2.52 -2.41 -20.31
CA ASP A 13 -2.44 -2.24 -18.86
C ASP A 13 -2.38 -0.76 -18.47
N VAL A 14 -1.58 0.03 -19.21
CA VAL A 14 -1.46 1.47 -18.98
C VAL A 14 -2.79 2.18 -19.20
N VAL A 15 -3.53 1.80 -20.25
CA VAL A 15 -4.87 2.35 -20.53
C VAL A 15 -5.85 1.99 -19.42
N LYS A 16 -5.82 0.75 -18.93
CA LYS A 16 -6.68 0.29 -17.83
C LYS A 16 -6.38 1.02 -16.52
N ILE A 17 -5.10 1.22 -16.19
CA ILE A 17 -4.66 1.98 -15.00
C ILE A 17 -5.10 3.45 -15.11
N MET A 18 -4.87 4.10 -16.26
CA MET A 18 -5.32 5.48 -16.45
C MET A 18 -6.85 5.62 -16.35
N LYS A 19 -7.59 4.64 -16.86
CA LYS A 19 -9.05 4.61 -16.78
C LYS A 19 -9.53 4.47 -15.34
N SER A 20 -8.95 3.55 -14.56
CA SER A 20 -9.32 3.37 -13.15
C SER A 20 -9.01 4.62 -12.32
N CYS A 21 -7.85 5.25 -12.53
CA CYS A 21 -7.48 6.50 -11.88
C CYS A 21 -8.43 7.67 -12.21
N LYS A 22 -8.92 7.75 -13.46
CA LYS A 22 -9.85 8.83 -13.87
C LYS A 22 -11.27 8.62 -13.34
N THR A 23 -11.78 7.39 -13.39
CA THR A 23 -13.17 7.09 -13.05
C THR A 23 -13.43 7.07 -11.54
N GLN A 24 -12.48 6.58 -10.74
CA GLN A 24 -12.68 6.39 -9.30
C GLN A 24 -12.05 7.49 -8.44
N SER A 25 -11.64 8.61 -9.04
CA SER A 25 -10.83 9.67 -8.39
C SER A 25 -11.30 10.16 -7.01
N LYS A 26 -12.59 10.03 -6.68
CA LYS A 26 -13.13 10.33 -5.35
C LYS A 26 -12.90 9.25 -4.30
N ASP A 27 -12.85 7.98 -4.68
CA ASP A 27 -12.88 6.81 -3.78
C ASP A 27 -11.74 5.81 -4.02
N ILE A 28 -10.71 6.16 -4.81
CA ILE A 28 -9.55 5.28 -5.11
C ILE A 28 -8.93 4.74 -3.82
N PHE A 29 -8.81 5.58 -2.78
CA PHE A 29 -8.16 5.16 -1.54
C PHE A 29 -8.94 4.05 -0.83
N ASP A 30 -10.27 4.16 -0.82
CA ASP A 30 -11.17 3.15 -0.25
C ASP A 30 -11.23 1.88 -1.11
N HIS A 31 -11.20 2.06 -2.43
CA HIS A 31 -11.16 0.95 -3.37
C HIS A 31 -9.88 0.12 -3.24
N LEU A 32 -8.72 0.78 -3.18
CA LEU A 32 -7.42 0.14 -2.98
C LEU A 32 -7.34 -0.59 -1.64
N GLU A 33 -7.87 0.03 -0.58
CA GLU A 33 -7.92 -0.59 0.74
C GLU A 33 -8.75 -1.88 0.75
N LYS A 34 -9.92 -1.86 0.10
CA LYS A 34 -10.79 -3.05 -0.03
C LYS A 34 -10.12 -4.15 -0.84
N SER A 35 -9.39 -3.80 -1.90
CA SER A 35 -8.66 -4.74 -2.74
C SER A 35 -7.43 -5.35 -2.05
N LEU A 36 -6.80 -4.64 -1.11
CA LEU A 36 -5.55 -5.10 -0.46
C LEU A 36 -5.74 -6.37 0.37
N ALA A 37 -6.85 -6.46 1.11
CA ALA A 37 -7.13 -7.60 1.98
C ALA A 37 -8.64 -7.82 2.11
N PRO A 38 -9.31 -8.42 1.11
CA PRO A 38 -10.76 -8.60 1.11
C PRO A 38 -11.26 -9.55 2.23
N SER A 39 -10.40 -10.42 2.76
CA SER A 39 -10.74 -11.36 3.84
C SER A 39 -10.88 -10.71 5.23
N ILE A 40 -10.32 -9.52 5.40
CA ILE A 40 -10.25 -8.80 6.68
C ILE A 40 -11.43 -7.83 6.76
N HIS A 41 -12.37 -8.00 7.68
CA HIS A 41 -13.58 -7.17 7.77
C HIS A 41 -13.47 -6.14 8.91
N ARG A 42 -13.95 -4.90 8.73
CA ARG A 42 -14.01 -3.81 9.76
C ARG A 42 -12.70 -3.13 10.18
N HIS A 43 -11.53 -3.58 9.75
CA HIS A 43 -10.24 -2.94 10.10
C HIS A 43 -9.78 -1.93 9.05
N GLU A 44 -10.65 -0.97 8.72
CA GLU A 44 -10.42 -0.05 7.59
C GLU A 44 -9.19 0.83 7.81
N TYR A 45 -9.04 1.37 9.01
CA TYR A 45 -7.88 2.21 9.37
C TYR A 45 -6.56 1.45 9.31
N ILE A 46 -6.55 0.16 9.68
CA ILE A 46 -5.32 -0.63 9.67
C ILE A 46 -4.90 -0.93 8.23
N LYS A 47 -5.85 -1.29 7.37
CA LYS A 47 -5.57 -1.50 5.94
C LYS A 47 -5.10 -0.23 5.27
N LYS A 48 -5.71 0.92 5.58
CA LYS A 48 -5.26 2.24 5.10
C LYS A 48 -3.83 2.54 5.56
N ALA A 49 -3.48 2.22 6.81
CA ALA A 49 -2.11 2.39 7.32
C ALA A 49 -1.09 1.49 6.61
N ILE A 50 -1.45 0.23 6.33
CA ILE A 50 -0.59 -0.68 5.54
C ILE A 50 -0.46 -0.20 4.10
N LEU A 51 -1.54 0.27 3.48
CA LEU A 51 -1.49 0.84 2.14
C LEU A 51 -0.52 2.03 2.07
N CYS A 52 -0.56 2.92 3.07
CA CYS A 52 0.41 4.03 3.19
C CYS A 52 1.85 3.52 3.39
N MET A 53 2.04 2.43 4.15
CA MET A 53 3.35 1.80 4.32
C MET A 53 3.90 1.24 3.00
N LEU A 54 3.07 0.63 2.16
CA LEU A 54 3.49 0.09 0.86
C LEU A 54 3.85 1.18 -0.15
N LEU A 55 3.08 2.27 -0.18
CA LEU A 55 3.33 3.40 -1.07
C LEU A 55 4.58 4.18 -0.66
N ARG A 56 4.85 4.27 0.65
CA ARG A 56 5.91 5.09 1.27
C ARG A 56 5.80 6.58 0.88
N GLY A 57 6.48 7.43 1.64
CA GLY A 57 6.70 8.83 1.30
C GLY A 57 7.97 9.01 0.48
N ASN A 58 8.11 10.19 -0.12
CA ASN A 58 9.33 10.57 -0.83
C ASN A 58 10.41 11.03 0.17
N GLU A 59 11.60 10.43 0.10
CA GLU A 59 12.77 10.92 0.83
C GLU A 59 13.19 12.28 0.23
N LYS A 60 13.33 13.29 1.08
CA LYS A 60 13.78 14.62 0.66
C LYS A 60 15.17 14.90 1.18
N MET A 61 16.05 15.33 0.28
CA MET A 61 17.34 15.91 0.65
C MET A 61 17.20 17.42 0.69
N LEU A 62 17.52 18.02 1.82
CA LEU A 62 17.58 19.47 1.96
C LEU A 62 18.87 20.00 1.33
N LEU A 63 18.87 21.29 1.00
CA LEU A 63 20.04 22.00 0.46
C LEU A 63 21.24 21.93 1.40
N ASP A 64 20.99 21.78 2.71
CA ASP A 64 22.01 21.65 3.76
C ASP A 64 22.57 20.22 3.92
N GLY A 65 22.18 19.27 3.06
CA GLY A 65 22.66 17.88 3.09
C GLY A 65 21.95 16.95 4.08
N THR A 66 21.02 17.48 4.88
CA THR A 66 20.17 16.67 5.78
C THR A 66 19.15 15.85 4.98
N ARG A 67 19.00 14.56 5.32
CA ARG A 67 18.00 13.67 4.73
C ARG A 67 16.79 13.53 5.63
N ILE A 68 15.61 13.74 5.06
CA ILE A 68 14.33 13.50 5.73
C ILE A 68 13.80 12.13 5.31
N ARG A 69 13.68 11.23 6.28
CA ARG A 69 13.19 9.88 6.11
C ARG A 69 11.73 9.89 5.66
N GLY A 70 11.43 9.21 4.55
CA GLY A 70 10.09 9.14 3.94
C GLY A 70 9.35 7.83 4.20
N ASP A 71 9.94 6.84 4.86
CA ASP A 71 9.23 5.60 5.19
C ASP A 71 8.34 5.72 6.42
N ILE A 72 7.29 4.89 6.42
CA ILE A 72 6.28 4.81 7.47
C ILE A 72 6.45 3.46 8.16
N ASN A 73 6.66 3.49 9.48
CA ASN A 73 6.72 2.29 10.29
C ASN A 73 5.45 2.20 11.14
N VAL A 74 4.74 1.07 11.06
CA VAL A 74 3.49 0.84 11.79
C VAL A 74 3.70 -0.28 12.79
N LEU A 75 3.36 -0.01 14.05
CA LEU A 75 3.32 -1.00 15.12
C LEU A 75 1.86 -1.35 15.39
N LEU A 76 1.52 -2.63 15.30
CA LEU A 76 0.18 -3.13 15.61
C LEU A 76 0.21 -3.88 16.93
N ILE A 77 -0.57 -3.40 17.90
CA ILE A 77 -0.69 -4.02 19.23
C ILE A 77 -2.12 -4.55 19.35
N GLY A 78 -2.27 -5.80 19.76
CA GLY A 78 -3.57 -6.44 19.91
C GLY A 78 -3.51 -7.66 20.81
N GLY A 79 -4.65 -8.05 21.37
CA GLY A 79 -4.80 -9.27 22.15
C GLY A 79 -4.54 -10.53 21.30
N PRO A 80 -4.25 -11.67 21.93
CA PRO A 80 -3.77 -12.89 21.26
C PRO A 80 -4.72 -13.43 20.17
N HIS A 81 -6.02 -13.10 20.24
CA HIS A 81 -7.04 -13.53 19.27
C HIS A 81 -7.30 -12.51 18.14
N CYS A 82 -6.97 -11.23 18.33
CA CYS A 82 -7.25 -10.18 17.33
C CYS A 82 -6.22 -10.13 16.19
N LEU A 83 -4.95 -10.42 16.48
CA LEU A 83 -3.89 -10.35 15.47
C LEU A 83 -3.82 -11.60 14.57
N ARG A 84 -4.07 -12.80 15.15
CA ARG A 84 -3.91 -14.06 14.43
C ARG A 84 -5.04 -14.38 13.45
N HIS A 85 -6.30 -14.17 13.81
CA HIS A 85 -7.42 -14.51 12.93
C HIS A 85 -7.73 -13.43 11.88
N HIS A 86 -7.30 -12.20 12.12
CA HIS A 86 -7.77 -11.05 11.36
C HIS A 86 -6.70 -10.37 10.51
N MET A 87 -5.42 -10.75 10.66
CA MET A 87 -4.32 -10.36 9.75
C MET A 87 -3.49 -11.59 9.41
N ASP A 88 -4.16 -12.64 8.96
CA ASP A 88 -3.52 -13.82 8.40
C ASP A 88 -2.90 -13.43 7.04
N ILE A 89 -1.70 -12.84 7.09
CA ILE A 89 -0.85 -12.49 5.95
C ILE A 89 -0.36 -13.77 5.23
N THR A 90 -0.55 -14.94 5.86
CA THR A 90 -0.18 -16.28 5.35
C THR A 90 -1.06 -16.78 4.19
N LYS A 91 -1.97 -15.96 3.65
CA LYS A 91 -2.80 -16.28 2.47
C LYS A 91 -2.43 -15.50 1.20
N LEU A 92 -1.26 -14.87 1.20
CA LEU A 92 -0.61 -14.31 0.01
C LEU A 92 0.43 -15.31 -0.53
N GLU A 93 -0.05 -16.48 -0.96
CA GLU A 93 0.66 -17.39 -1.88
C GLU A 93 -0.18 -17.60 -3.14
#